data_AF-A0A8J8THW2-F1
#
_entry.id   AF-A0A8J8THW2-F1
#
_cell.length_a   1.000
_cell.length_b   1.000
_cell.length_c   1.000
_cell.angle_alpha   90.00
_cell.angle_beta   90.00
_cell.angle_gamma   90.00
#
_symmetry.space_group_name_H-M   'P 1'
#
loop_
_entity.id
_entity.type
_entity.pdbx_description
1 polymer ?
#
loop_
_entity_poly.entity_id
_entity_poly.type
_entity_poly.pdbx_seq_one_letter_code
_entity_poly.pdbx_strand_id
1 'polypeptide(L)'
;MRKRTERILRGVITLYILKSLNDGPKNGYELEKIINSKLNYELPDGSIYVLLKYMARKQLIKYEELKNSKGQTVKRYYITDKGISFLKSHEKPLMAVRNVIDELIETINKLNG
;
A
#
# COMPACT_ATOMS: atom_id res chain seq x y z
N MET A 1 2.18 2.67 22.10
CA MET A 1 0.81 2.53 21.52
C MET A 1 0.89 2.78 20.03
N ARG A 2 0.69 1.76 19.19
CA ARG A 2 0.49 1.98 17.74
C ARG A 2 -0.80 2.79 17.56
N LYS A 3 -0.71 3.99 17.00
CA LYS A 3 -1.85 4.92 16.93
C LYS A 3 -2.91 4.32 15.99
N ARG A 4 -4.20 4.39 16.35
CA ARG A 4 -5.34 3.89 15.52
C ARG A 4 -5.32 4.40 14.08
N THR A 5 -4.74 5.59 13.86
CA THR A 5 -4.45 6.22 12.56
C THR A 5 -3.69 5.30 11.60
N GLU A 6 -2.84 4.40 12.12
CA GLU A 6 -2.06 3.46 11.31
C GLU A 6 -2.93 2.45 10.54
N ARG A 7 -4.14 2.12 11.01
CA ARG A 7 -4.98 1.08 10.39
C ARG A 7 -5.63 1.53 9.09
N ILE A 8 -6.19 2.74 9.07
CA ILE A 8 -6.81 3.31 7.85
C ILE A 8 -5.74 3.49 6.80
N LEU A 9 -4.63 4.13 7.18
CA LEU A 9 -3.49 4.35 6.30
C LEU A 9 -2.94 3.03 5.74
N ARG A 10 -2.77 2.00 6.57
CA ARG A 10 -2.31 0.68 6.12
C ARG A 10 -3.27 0.05 5.12
N GLY A 11 -4.58 0.23 5.29
CA GLY A 11 -5.59 -0.19 4.31
C GLY A 11 -5.40 0.51 2.97
N VAL A 12 -5.27 1.83 2.97
CA VAL A 12 -5.04 2.62 1.75
C VAL A 12 -3.72 2.25 1.07
N ILE A 13 -2.62 2.10 1.82
CA ILE A 13 -1.32 1.64 1.29
C ILE A 13 -1.45 0.24 0.67
N THR A 14 -2.19 -0.68 1.31
CA THR A 14 -2.42 -2.03 0.76
C THR A 14 -3.09 -1.96 -0.61
N LEU A 15 -4.15 -1.16 -0.75
CA LEU A 15 -4.84 -0.96 -2.02
C LEU A 15 -3.93 -0.29 -3.05
N TYR A 16 -3.11 0.68 -2.63
CA TYR A 16 -2.17 1.35 -3.51
C TYR A 16 -1.06 0.44 -4.03
N ILE A 17 -0.55 -0.47 -3.19
CA ILE A 17 0.41 -1.50 -3.62
C ILE A 17 -0.22 -2.42 -4.65
N LEU A 18 -1.46 -2.89 -4.43
CA LEU A 18 -2.18 -3.72 -5.40
C LEU A 18 -2.36 -2.99 -6.73
N LYS A 19 -2.80 -1.72 -6.70
CA LYS A 19 -2.87 -0.87 -7.89
C LYS A 19 -1.51 -0.79 -8.59
N SER A 20 -0.45 -0.51 -7.83
CA SER A 20 0.91 -0.37 -8.38
C SER A 20 1.40 -1.67 -9.03
N LEU A 21 1.07 -2.83 -8.46
CA LEU A 21 1.44 -4.13 -9.02
C LEU A 21 0.58 -4.53 -10.22
N ASN A 22 -0.64 -4.00 -10.32
CA ASN A 22 -1.47 -4.12 -11.52
C ASN A 22 -0.88 -3.35 -12.70
N ASP A 23 -0.22 -2.21 -12.46
CA ASP A 23 0.52 -1.48 -13.50
C ASP A 23 1.82 -2.19 -13.93
N GLY A 24 2.23 -3.22 -13.20
CA GLY A 24 3.37 -4.05 -13.53
C GLY A 24 4.16 -4.52 -12.29
N PRO A 25 4.86 -5.66 -12.39
CA PRO A 25 5.62 -6.24 -11.27
C PRO A 25 6.66 -5.27 -10.73
N LYS A 26 6.93 -5.27 -9.42
CA LYS A 26 7.87 -4.34 -8.75
C LYS A 26 8.64 -5.05 -7.65
N ASN A 27 9.84 -4.57 -7.32
CA ASN A 27 10.56 -5.00 -6.14
C ASN A 27 10.14 -4.19 -4.90
N GLY A 28 10.58 -4.63 -3.71
CA GLY A 28 10.20 -3.99 -2.45
C GLY A 28 10.63 -2.52 -2.34
N TYR A 29 11.84 -2.21 -2.82
CA TYR A 29 12.38 -0.85 -2.81
C TYR A 29 11.61 0.11 -3.73
N GLU A 30 11.23 -0.35 -4.93
CA GLU A 30 10.39 0.44 -5.85
C GLU A 30 9.04 0.78 -5.23
N LEU A 31 8.41 -0.20 -4.57
CA LEU A 31 7.13 0.01 -3.89
C LEU A 31 7.26 0.99 -2.72
N GLU A 32 8.32 0.86 -1.92
CA GLU A 32 8.61 1.79 -0.81
C GLU A 32 8.80 3.22 -1.31
N LYS A 33 9.60 3.42 -2.36
CA LYS A 33 9.79 4.73 -2.98
C LYS A 33 8.49 5.33 -3.51
N ILE A 34 7.65 4.52 -4.17
CA ILE A 34 6.34 4.94 -4.65
C ILE A 34 5.45 5.38 -3.49
N ILE A 35 5.36 4.59 -2.42
CA ILE A 35 4.48 4.91 -1.29
C ILE A 35 4.96 6.17 -0.55
N ASN A 36 6.26 6.28 -0.26
CA ASN A 36 6.81 7.47 0.41
C ASN A 36 6.54 8.74 -0.42
N SER A 37 6.66 8.67 -1.75
CA SER A 37 6.33 9.80 -2.64
C SER A 37 4.86 10.21 -2.63
N LYS A 38 3.94 9.32 -2.21
CA LYS A 38 2.50 9.59 -2.15
C LYS A 38 2.04 10.11 -0.80
N LEU A 39 2.77 9.79 0.27
CA LEU A 39 2.41 10.17 1.63
C LEU A 39 3.01 11.52 2.04
N ASN A 40 3.96 12.06 1.28
CA ASN A 40 4.74 13.26 1.64
C ASN A 40 5.50 13.11 2.97
N TYR A 41 5.75 11.87 3.42
CA TYR A 41 6.64 11.52 4.52
C TYR A 41 7.11 10.07 4.37
N GLU A 42 8.19 9.71 5.07
CA GLU A 42 8.76 8.37 5.03
C GLU A 42 8.10 7.44 6.05
N LEU A 43 7.70 6.25 5.59
CA LEU A 43 7.29 5.20 6.50
C LEU A 43 8.49 4.66 7.29
N PRO A 44 8.29 4.09 8.50
CA PRO A 44 9.36 3.45 9.23
C PRO A 44 10.03 2.35 8.41
N ASP A 45 11.36 2.25 8.53
CA ASP A 45 12.16 1.25 7.82
C ASP A 45 11.58 -0.16 7.96
N GLY A 46 11.51 -0.88 6.84
CA GLY A 46 11.03 -2.26 6.81
C GLY A 46 9.50 -2.42 6.90
N SER A 47 8.73 -1.35 7.13
CA SER A 47 7.27 -1.41 7.24
C SER A 47 6.58 -1.95 5.98
N ILE A 48 7.08 -1.56 4.79
CA ILE A 48 6.63 -2.06 3.50
C ILE A 48 6.88 -3.55 3.38
N TYR A 49 8.05 -4.05 3.77
CA TYR A 49 8.37 -5.48 3.72
C TYR A 49 7.49 -6.32 4.67
N VAL A 50 7.16 -5.79 5.85
CA VAL A 50 6.20 -6.43 6.77
C VAL A 50 4.81 -6.49 6.14
N LEU A 51 4.39 -5.44 5.45
CA LEU A 51 3.11 -5.40 4.73
C LEU A 51 3.10 -6.38 3.55
N LEU A 52 4.15 -6.43 2.73
CA LEU A 52 4.28 -7.36 1.62
C LEU A 52 4.24 -8.82 2.08
N LYS A 53 4.94 -9.15 3.19
CA LYS A 53 4.87 -10.49 3.81
C LYS A 53 3.44 -10.84 4.25
N TYR A 54 2.71 -9.88 4.80
CA TYR A 54 1.30 -10.07 5.17
C TYR A 54 0.41 -10.26 3.93
N MET A 55 0.57 -9.46 2.89
CA MET A 55 -0.20 -9.55 1.64
C MET A 55 0.04 -10.88 0.92
N ALA A 56 1.30 -11.36 0.90
CA ALA A 56 1.66 -12.65 0.33
C ALA A 56 1.01 -13.82 1.09
N ARG A 57 1.03 -13.78 2.43
CA ARG A 57 0.30 -14.76 3.27
C ARG A 57 -1.20 -14.77 3.02
N LYS A 58 -1.78 -13.62 2.68
CA LYS A 58 -3.19 -13.49 2.30
C LYS A 58 -3.45 -13.85 0.82
N GLN A 59 -2.42 -14.21 0.08
CA GLN A 59 -2.45 -14.53 -1.36
C GLN A 59 -2.95 -13.37 -2.23
N LEU A 60 -2.82 -12.12 -1.76
CA LEU A 60 -3.15 -10.94 -2.55
C LEU A 60 -2.04 -10.61 -3.56
N ILE A 61 -0.82 -11.05 -3.24
CA ILE A 61 0.36 -10.93 -4.09
C ILE A 61 1.14 -12.25 -4.04
N LYS A 62 1.99 -12.47 -5.03
CA LYS A 62 3.03 -13.50 -5.05
C LYS A 62 4.38 -12.86 -5.34
N TYR A 63 5.47 -13.59 -5.17
CA TYR A 63 6.79 -13.12 -5.54
C TYR A 63 7.65 -14.21 -6.14
N GLU A 64 8.61 -13.79 -6.95
CA GLU A 64 9.70 -14.59 -7.49
C GLU A 64 11.03 -14.01 -7.01
N GLU A 65 12.03 -14.87 -6.84
CA GLU A 65 13.39 -14.46 -6.47
C GLU A 65 14.23 -14.34 -7.74
N LEU A 66 14.72 -13.14 -8.02
CA LEU A 66 15.51 -12.81 -9.20
C LEU A 66 16.90 -12.33 -8.79
N LYS A 67 17.93 -12.58 -9.61
CA LYS A 67 19.23 -11.93 -9.41
C LYS A 67 19.23 -10.55 -10.06
N ASN A 68 19.65 -9.53 -9.32
CA ASN A 68 19.91 -8.21 -9.89
C ASN A 68 21.24 -8.18 -10.66
N SER A 69 21.57 -7.05 -11.29
CA SER A 69 22.82 -6.84 -12.04
C SER A 69 24.09 -6.99 -11.19
N LYS A 70 23.97 -6.96 -9.86
CA LYS A 70 25.07 -7.18 -8.89
C LYS A 70 25.09 -8.60 -8.33
N GLY A 71 24.28 -9.52 -8.87
CA GLY A 71 24.19 -10.91 -8.44
C GLY A 71 23.40 -11.13 -7.14
N GLN A 72 22.80 -10.10 -6.56
CA GLN A 72 22.03 -10.19 -5.32
C GLN A 72 20.61 -10.69 -5.62
N THR A 73 20.09 -11.55 -4.75
CA THR A 73 18.70 -12.01 -4.83
C THR A 73 17.74 -10.91 -4.38
N VAL A 74 16.79 -10.57 -5.26
CA VAL A 74 15.74 -9.56 -5.04
C VAL A 74 14.38 -10.19 -5.30
N LYS A 75 13.40 -9.89 -4.45
CA LYS A 75 12.02 -10.32 -4.64
C LYS A 75 11.30 -9.40 -5.62
N ARG A 76 10.80 -9.97 -6.71
CA ARG A 76 9.87 -9.32 -7.65
C ARG A 76 8.46 -9.73 -7.29
N TYR A 77 7.62 -8.77 -6.95
CA TYR A 77 6.23 -8.99 -6.53
C TYR A 77 5.29 -8.84 -7.72
N TYR A 78 4.23 -9.63 -7.69
CA TYR A 78 3.17 -9.67 -8.70
C TYR A 78 1.82 -9.69 -8.00
N ILE A 79 0.83 -9.00 -8.55
CA ILE A 79 -0.56 -9.13 -8.08
C ILE A 79 -1.13 -10.50 -8.50
N THR A 80 -2.01 -11.06 -7.67
CA THR A 80 -2.77 -12.29 -7.99
C THR A 80 -4.19 -11.94 -8.41
N ASP A 81 -4.93 -12.89 -8.99
CA ASP A 81 -6.36 -12.68 -9.29
C ASP A 81 -7.16 -12.34 -8.03
N LYS A 82 -6.84 -13.01 -6.91
CA LYS A 82 -7.42 -12.68 -5.60
C LYS A 82 -7.10 -11.24 -5.17
N GLY A 83 -5.88 -10.77 -5.43
CA GLY A 83 -5.49 -9.38 -5.21
C GLY A 83 -6.29 -8.40 -6.06
N ILE A 84 -6.53 -8.74 -7.33
CA ILE A 84 -7.36 -7.92 -8.24
C ILE A 84 -8.81 -7.88 -7.75
N SER A 85 -9.40 -9.02 -7.40
CA SER A 85 -10.76 -9.07 -6.83
C SER A 85 -10.87 -8.28 -5.53
N PHE A 86 -9.86 -8.39 -4.66
CA PHE A 86 -9.78 -7.60 -3.42
C PHE A 86 -9.71 -6.10 -3.72
N LEU A 87 -8.90 -5.66 -4.68
CA LEU A 87 -8.82 -4.25 -5.05
C LEU A 87 -10.17 -3.74 -5.58
N LYS A 88 -10.81 -4.48 -6.49
CA LYS A 88 -12.12 -4.11 -7.05
C LYS A 88 -13.23 -4.03 -6.00
N SER A 89 -13.25 -4.94 -5.01
CA SER A 89 -14.29 -4.93 -3.98
C SER A 89 -14.25 -3.70 -3.06
N HIS A 90 -13.18 -2.91 -3.09
CA HIS A 90 -13.03 -1.70 -2.29
C HIS A 90 -13.55 -0.41 -2.97
N GLU A 91 -14.07 -0.48 -4.19
CA GLU A 91 -14.63 0.68 -4.89
C GLU A 91 -15.71 1.41 -4.06
N LYS A 92 -16.80 0.70 -3.69
CA LYS A 92 -17.90 1.30 -2.91
C LYS A 92 -17.43 1.80 -1.53
N PRO A 93 -16.66 1.03 -0.73
CA PRO A 93 -16.09 1.54 0.52
C PRO A 93 -15.23 2.79 0.35
N LEU A 94 -14.41 2.88 -0.71
CA LEU A 94 -13.58 4.04 -0.97
C LEU A 94 -14.42 5.27 -1.32
N MET A 95 -15.48 5.10 -2.11
CA MET A 95 -16.41 6.20 -2.42
C MET A 95 -17.11 6.70 -1.16
N ALA A 96 -17.58 5.79 -0.30
CA ALA A 96 -18.26 6.16 0.94
C ALA A 96 -17.33 6.92 1.91
N VAL A 97 -16.09 6.44 2.08
CA VAL A 97 -15.16 7.06 3.03
C VAL A 97 -14.58 8.39 2.53
N ARG A 98 -14.55 8.62 1.21
CA ARG A 98 -14.05 9.88 0.62
C ARG A 98 -14.77 11.09 1.20
N ASN A 99 -16.10 11.10 1.12
CA ASN A 99 -16.91 12.22 1.60
C ASN A 99 -16.71 12.47 3.09
N VAL A 100 -16.62 11.40 3.88
CA VAL A 100 -16.38 11.48 5.33
C VAL A 100 -14.99 12.05 5.64
N ILE A 101 -13.96 11.63 4.89
CA ILE A 101 -12.60 12.14 5.06
C ILE A 101 -12.55 13.64 4.72
N ASP A 102 -13.18 14.06 3.63
CA ASP A 102 -13.21 15.45 3.19
C ASP A 102 -13.86 16.35 4.27
N GLU A 103 -15.01 15.96 4.81
CA GLU A 103 -15.70 16.68 5.90
C GLU A 103 -14.84 16.78 7.18
N LEU A 104 -14.15 15.70 7.55
CA LEU A 104 -13.25 15.69 8.71
C LEU A 104 -12.05 16.63 8.51
N ILE A 105 -11.45 16.65 7.32
CA ILE A 105 -10.33 17.54 7.00
C ILE A 105 -10.77 19.00 7.06
N GLU A 106 -11.92 19.34 6.47
CA GLU A 106 -12.47 20.70 6.54
C GLU A 106 -12.70 21.15 7.98
N THR A 107 -13.26 20.27 8.82
CA THR A 107 -13.48 20.54 10.24
C THR A 107 -12.16 20.79 10.97
N ILE A 108 -11.14 19.95 10.77
CA ILE A 108 -9.83 20.12 11.40
C ILE A 108 -9.16 21.43 10.97
N ASN A 109 -9.24 21.80 9.69
CA ASN A 109 -8.68 23.05 9.20
C ASN A 109 -9.32 24.28 9.84
N LYS A 110 -10.65 24.26 10.05
CA LYS A 110 -11.37 25.33 10.77
C LYS A 110 -10.97 25.45 12.24
N LEU A 111 -10.54 24.35 12.88
CA LEU A 111 -10.07 24.38 14.27
C LEU A 111 -8.62 24.89 14.40
N ASN A 112 -7.83 24.80 13.33
CA ASN A 112 -6.44 25.24 13.30
C ASN A 112 -6.26 26.68 12.79
N GLY A 113 -7.30 27.26 12.19
CA GLY A 113 -7.35 28.66 11.76
C GLY A 113 -8.02 29.53 12.81
#